data_AF-A0A382RAK3-F1
#
_entry.id   AF-A0A382RAK3-F1
#
_cell.length_a   1.000
_cell.length_b   1.000
_cell.length_c   1.000
_cell.angle_alpha   90.00
_cell.angle_beta   90.00
_cell.angle_gamma   90.00
#
_symmetry.space_group_name_H-M   'P 1'
#
loop_
_entity.id
_entity.type
_entity.pdbx_description
1 polymer ?
#
loop_
_entity_poly.entity_id
_entity_poly.type
_entity_poly.pdbx_seq_one_letter_code
_entity_poly.pdbx_strand_id
1 'polypeptide(L)'
;MSDTRDNKKDFFSAKLFFLILGGIAAYNLSSWVSGEPEWEEMAHESGAFVAKTAGKPDLRKLREDLPFGEVEFQYLMFARNDVQYAISYGEMPAGVGADSATVSRRDRMLSKMEGEMLAEEMVEMSGYPARQTKIRASDK
;
A
#
# COMPACT_ATOMS: atom_id res chain seq x y z
N MET A 1 -35.80 -10.11 -47.39
CA MET A 1 -34.38 -10.52 -47.24
C MET A 1 -33.69 -9.57 -46.26
N SER A 2 -33.77 -9.86 -44.95
CA SER A 2 -33.03 -9.15 -43.90
C SER A 2 -32.92 -10.06 -42.68
N ASP A 3 -32.12 -11.13 -42.77
CA ASP A 3 -32.04 -12.11 -41.67
C ASP A 3 -30.60 -12.61 -41.39
N THR A 4 -29.64 -12.22 -42.23
CA THR A 4 -28.24 -12.65 -42.13
C THR A 4 -27.31 -11.63 -41.47
N ARG A 5 -27.75 -10.39 -41.24
CA ARG A 5 -26.93 -9.34 -40.62
C ARG A 5 -27.05 -9.31 -39.09
N ASP A 6 -28.23 -9.56 -38.54
CA ASP A 6 -28.45 -9.54 -37.09
C ASP A 6 -27.81 -10.75 -36.40
N ASN A 7 -28.00 -11.95 -36.96
CA ASN A 7 -27.36 -13.18 -36.48
C ASN A 7 -25.82 -13.11 -36.38
N LYS A 8 -25.15 -12.33 -37.25
CA LYS A 8 -23.68 -12.17 -37.21
C LYS A 8 -23.21 -11.26 -36.08
N LYS A 9 -23.97 -10.23 -35.73
CA LYS A 9 -23.66 -9.32 -34.62
C LYS A 9 -23.90 -10.00 -33.27
N ASP A 10 -24.98 -10.76 -33.15
CA ASP A 10 -25.32 -11.50 -31.92
C ASP A 10 -24.28 -12.60 -31.64
N PHE A 11 -23.84 -13.31 -32.68
CA PHE A 11 -22.80 -14.33 -32.53
C PHE A 11 -21.41 -13.75 -32.19
N PHE A 12 -21.10 -12.55 -32.69
CA PHE A 12 -19.87 -11.84 -32.34
C PHE A 12 -19.91 -11.29 -30.90
N SER A 13 -21.05 -10.74 -30.48
CA SER A 13 -21.29 -10.26 -29.11
C SER A 13 -21.25 -11.42 -28.10
N ALA A 14 -21.90 -12.55 -28.40
CA ALA A 14 -21.86 -13.74 -27.56
C ALA A 14 -20.43 -14.31 -27.44
N LYS A 15 -19.68 -14.40 -28.54
CA LYS A 15 -18.27 -14.84 -28.48
C LYS A 15 -17.39 -13.92 -27.66
N LEU A 16 -17.56 -12.60 -27.81
CA LEU A 16 -16.82 -11.63 -27.02
C LEU A 16 -17.18 -11.75 -25.52
N PHE A 17 -18.47 -11.93 -25.21
CA PHE A 17 -18.94 -12.16 -23.85
C PHE A 17 -18.31 -13.41 -23.21
N PHE A 18 -18.28 -14.54 -23.93
CA PHE A 18 -17.64 -15.76 -23.44
C PHE A 18 -16.10 -15.65 -23.37
N LEU A 19 -15.46 -14.88 -24.26
CA LEU A 19 -14.03 -14.60 -24.17
C LEU A 19 -13.69 -13.74 -22.95
N ILE A 20 -14.50 -12.73 -22.65
CA ILE A 20 -14.33 -11.88 -21.47
C ILE A 20 -14.57 -12.71 -20.20
N LEU A 21 -15.64 -13.50 -20.15
CA LEU A 21 -15.89 -14.42 -19.03
C LEU A 21 -14.78 -15.46 -18.87
N GLY A 22 -14.27 -16.02 -19.97
CA GLY A 22 -13.14 -16.94 -19.96
C GLY A 22 -11.86 -16.29 -19.43
N GLY A 23 -11.59 -15.04 -19.82
CA GLY A 23 -10.47 -14.25 -19.30
C GLY A 23 -10.60 -13.94 -17.81
N ILE A 24 -11.79 -13.54 -17.35
CA ILE A 24 -12.07 -13.30 -15.93
C ILE A 24 -11.95 -14.60 -15.12
N ALA A 25 -12.51 -15.70 -15.63
CA ALA A 25 -12.43 -17.00 -14.98
C ALA A 25 -10.98 -17.51 -14.91
N ALA A 26 -10.20 -17.36 -15.98
CA ALA A 26 -8.79 -17.74 -16.02
C ALA A 26 -7.93 -16.90 -15.07
N TYR A 27 -8.19 -15.60 -14.96
CA TYR A 27 -7.50 -14.71 -14.01
C TYR A 27 -7.82 -15.07 -12.55
N ASN A 28 -9.09 -15.30 -12.24
CA ASN A 28 -9.49 -15.75 -10.90
C ASN A 28 -8.94 -17.14 -10.58
N LEU A 29 -8.94 -18.07 -11.55
CA LEU A 29 -8.31 -19.37 -11.38
C LEU A 29 -6.79 -19.25 -11.18
N SER A 30 -6.10 -18.37 -11.91
CA SER A 30 -4.65 -18.22 -11.72
C SER A 30 -4.35 -17.68 -10.33
N SER A 31 -5.11 -16.69 -9.85
CA SER A 31 -4.95 -16.20 -8.47
C SER A 31 -5.24 -17.26 -7.40
N TRP A 32 -6.13 -18.22 -7.70
CA TRP A 32 -6.48 -19.30 -6.78
C TRP A 32 -5.48 -20.47 -6.84
N VAL A 33 -4.93 -20.76 -8.02
CA VAL A 33 -3.93 -21.83 -8.26
C VAL A 33 -2.53 -21.42 -7.81
N SER A 34 -2.19 -20.12 -7.83
CA SER A 34 -0.88 -19.63 -7.39
C SER A 34 -0.59 -19.82 -5.89
N GLY A 35 -1.58 -20.23 -5.08
CA GLY A 35 -1.41 -20.39 -3.63
C GLY A 35 -1.18 -19.07 -2.91
N GLU A 36 -1.05 -19.11 -1.57
CA GLU A 36 -0.53 -17.95 -0.85
C GLU A 36 0.93 -17.71 -1.30
N PRO A 37 1.33 -16.47 -1.62
CA PRO A 37 2.71 -16.16 -1.97
C PRO A 37 3.67 -16.65 -0.89
N GLU A 38 4.85 -17.15 -1.29
CA GLU A 38 5.85 -17.59 -0.33
C GLU A 38 6.22 -16.45 0.64
N TRP A 39 6.42 -16.81 1.90
CA TRP A 39 6.88 -15.86 2.91
C TRP A 39 8.34 -15.53 2.68
N GLU A 40 8.61 -14.27 2.40
CA GLU A 40 9.96 -13.75 2.24
C GLU A 40 10.33 -12.91 3.47
N GLU A 41 11.52 -13.16 4.03
CA GLU A 41 12.11 -12.29 5.04
C GLU A 41 13.03 -11.30 4.35
N MET A 42 12.80 -10.02 4.62
CA MET A 42 13.62 -8.93 4.13
C MET A 42 14.20 -8.15 5.30
N ALA A 43 15.53 -8.14 5.39
CA ALA A 43 16.27 -7.28 6.30
C ALA A 43 16.75 -6.03 5.55
N HIS A 44 16.51 -4.86 6.11
CA HIS A 44 17.06 -3.61 5.59
C HIS A 44 18.58 -3.55 5.82
N GLU A 45 19.35 -3.08 4.83
CA GLU A 45 20.83 -3.10 4.87
C GLU A 45 21.42 -2.39 6.10
N SER A 46 20.79 -1.29 6.53
CA SER A 46 21.23 -0.56 7.74
C SER A 46 20.80 -1.19 9.06
N GLY A 47 20.07 -2.31 9.04
CA GLY A 47 19.48 -2.93 10.23
C GLY A 47 18.23 -2.22 10.75
N ALA A 48 17.70 -1.24 10.03
CA ALA A 48 16.55 -0.42 10.46
C ALA A 48 15.26 -1.22 10.70
N PHE A 49 15.01 -2.25 9.88
CA PHE A 49 13.87 -3.14 10.05
C PHE A 49 14.15 -4.51 9.45
N VAL A 50 13.45 -5.52 9.96
CA VAL A 50 13.30 -6.84 9.35
C VAL A 50 11.80 -7.09 9.22
N ALA A 51 11.34 -7.41 8.01
CA ALA A 51 9.94 -7.66 7.73
C ALA A 51 9.78 -9.02 7.07
N LYS A 52 8.77 -9.78 7.51
CA LYS A 52 8.30 -10.98 6.81
C LYS A 52 7.01 -10.64 6.09
N THR A 53 7.01 -10.75 4.77
CA THR A 53 5.84 -10.47 3.94
C THR A 53 5.50 -11.69 3.09
N ALA A 54 4.21 -11.91 2.82
CA ALA A 54 3.81 -12.86 1.80
C ALA A 54 4.09 -12.24 0.43
N GLY A 55 5.11 -12.74 -0.26
CA GLY A 55 5.63 -12.20 -1.52
C GLY A 55 6.64 -11.06 -1.32
N LYS A 56 7.30 -10.70 -2.42
CA LYS A 56 8.36 -9.70 -2.45
C LYS A 56 7.81 -8.27 -2.28
N PRO A 57 8.19 -7.55 -1.21
CA PRO A 57 7.70 -6.20 -0.95
C PRO A 57 8.41 -5.16 -1.83
N ASP A 58 7.73 -4.05 -2.10
CA ASP A 58 8.28 -2.96 -2.92
C ASP A 58 9.05 -1.97 -2.03
N LEU A 59 10.35 -1.82 -2.29
CA LEU A 59 11.21 -0.84 -1.63
C LEU A 59 11.28 0.43 -2.46
N ARG A 60 10.87 1.55 -1.88
CA ARG A 60 10.92 2.87 -2.52
C ARG A 60 11.68 3.87 -1.68
N LYS A 61 12.47 4.72 -2.32
CA LYS A 61 13.10 5.88 -1.69
C LYS A 61 12.32 7.13 -2.09
N LEU A 62 11.92 7.93 -1.10
CA LEU A 62 11.17 9.15 -1.32
C LEU A 62 11.71 10.24 -0.41
N ARG A 63 11.97 11.41 -0.98
CA ARG A 63 12.38 12.60 -0.22
C ARG A 63 11.17 13.40 0.18
N GLU A 64 11.14 13.84 1.43
CA GLU A 64 10.07 14.67 1.97
C GLU A 64 10.61 15.93 2.59
N ASP A 65 10.06 17.06 2.15
CA ASP A 65 10.24 18.33 2.82
C ASP A 65 9.44 18.36 4.13
N LEU A 66 10.16 18.39 5.24
CA LEU A 66 9.64 18.59 6.58
C LEU A 66 10.06 19.98 7.11
N PRO A 67 9.41 20.53 8.14
CA PRO A 67 9.72 21.85 8.68
C PRO A 67 11.18 22.06 9.12
N PHE A 68 11.92 20.97 9.35
CA PHE A 68 13.30 20.95 9.79
C PHE A 68 14.29 20.51 8.70
N GLY A 69 13.84 20.36 7.46
CA GLY A 69 14.68 20.00 6.31
C GLY A 69 14.10 18.85 5.48
N GLU A 70 14.76 18.60 4.35
CA GLU A 70 14.47 17.44 3.50
C GLU A 70 15.00 16.16 4.16
N VAL A 71 14.17 15.13 4.22
CA VAL A 71 14.55 13.80 4.72
C VAL A 71 14.26 12.75 3.66
N GLU A 72 15.24 11.90 3.38
CA GLU A 72 15.04 10.71 2.55
C GLU A 72 14.47 9.57 3.40
N PHE A 73 13.29 9.10 3.02
CA PHE A 73 12.62 7.95 3.62
C PHE A 73 12.70 6.75 2.69
N GLN A 74 13.02 5.60 3.27
CA GLN A 74 12.93 4.28 2.65
C GLN A 74 11.63 3.63 3.10
N TYR A 75 10.78 3.31 2.12
CA TYR A 75 9.45 2.76 2.30
C TYR A 75 9.43 1.31 1.86
N LEU A 76 8.92 0.43 2.72
CA LEU A 76 8.50 -0.91 2.39
C LEU A 76 6.97 -0.93 2.31
N MET A 77 6.41 -1.21 1.14
CA MET A 77 4.95 -1.26 0.96
C MET A 77 4.50 -2.66 0.55
N PHE A 78 3.40 -3.13 1.15
CA PHE A 78 2.75 -4.39 0.82
C PHE A 78 1.24 -4.33 1.12
N ALA A 79 0.45 -5.23 0.52
CA ALA A 79 -1.00 -5.28 0.74
C ALA A 79 -1.43 -6.69 1.15
N ARG A 80 -2.43 -6.78 2.05
CA ARG A 80 -3.05 -8.04 2.46
C ARG A 80 -4.50 -7.80 2.86
N ASN A 81 -5.42 -8.61 2.32
CA ASN A 81 -6.86 -8.60 2.68
C ASN A 81 -7.44 -7.18 2.68
N ASP A 82 -7.28 -6.46 1.56
CA ASP A 82 -7.75 -5.09 1.34
C ASP A 82 -7.12 -3.99 2.22
N VAL A 83 -6.10 -4.34 3.02
CA VAL A 83 -5.32 -3.39 3.82
C VAL A 83 -3.94 -3.19 3.21
N GLN A 84 -3.55 -1.93 3.00
CA GLN A 84 -2.20 -1.57 2.60
C GLN A 84 -1.34 -1.24 3.83
N TYR A 85 -0.19 -1.86 3.92
CA TYR A 85 0.80 -1.65 4.97
C TYR A 85 2.00 -0.91 4.38
N ALA A 86 2.55 0.02 5.16
CA ALA A 86 3.77 0.71 4.83
C ALA A 86 4.66 0.81 6.07
N ILE A 87 5.93 0.43 5.93
CA ILE A 87 6.98 0.66 6.93
C ILE A 87 7.90 1.73 6.34
N SER A 88 8.24 2.74 7.12
CA SER A 88 9.15 3.81 6.67
C SER A 88 10.31 3.99 7.63
N TYR A 89 11.52 4.05 7.09
CA TYR A 89 12.74 4.42 7.82
C TYR A 89 13.32 5.69 7.22
N GLY A 90 13.77 6.62 8.05
CA GLY A 90 14.47 7.82 7.61
C GLY A 90 15.39 8.32 8.71
N GLU A 91 16.57 8.81 8.32
CA GLU A 91 17.54 9.36 9.26
C GLU A 91 17.21 10.82 9.54
N MET A 92 17.00 11.14 10.82
CA MET A 92 16.66 12.50 11.22
C MET A 92 17.91 13.39 11.28
N PRO A 93 17.83 14.66 10.86
CA PRO A 93 18.91 15.62 11.05
C PRO A 93 19.29 15.75 12.53
N ALA A 94 20.57 16.04 12.80
CA ALA A 94 21.05 16.23 14.15
C ALA A 94 20.27 17.34 14.89
N GLY A 95 19.85 17.07 16.12
CA GLY A 95 19.07 18.01 16.94
C GLY A 95 17.55 17.91 16.75
N VAL A 96 17.06 17.08 15.83
CA VAL A 96 15.62 16.78 15.70
C VAL A 96 15.26 15.59 16.58
N GLY A 97 14.34 15.80 17.54
CA GLY A 97 13.84 14.73 18.39
C GLY A 97 12.87 13.81 17.64
N ALA A 98 12.79 12.54 18.06
CA ALA A 98 11.87 11.56 17.48
C ALA A 98 10.42 12.03 17.53
N ASP A 99 9.99 12.63 18.65
CA ASP A 99 8.62 13.12 18.81
C ASP A 99 8.28 14.24 17.82
N SER A 100 9.17 15.23 17.65
CA SER A 100 8.94 16.34 16.72
C SER A 100 8.97 15.88 15.27
N ALA A 101 9.82 14.91 14.95
CA ALA A 101 9.85 14.26 13.63
C ALA A 101 8.52 13.53 13.34
N THR A 102 8.05 12.70 14.26
CA THR A 102 6.79 11.94 14.12
C THR A 102 5.59 12.87 13.95
N VAL A 103 5.50 13.93 14.76
CA VAL A 103 4.42 14.93 14.66
C VAL A 103 4.45 15.66 13.32
N SER A 104 5.62 16.15 12.92
CA SER A 104 5.77 16.88 11.64
C SER A 104 5.39 16.01 10.44
N ARG A 105 5.80 14.74 10.47
CA ARG A 105 5.48 13.75 9.43
C ARG A 105 3.97 13.46 9.38
N ARG A 106 3.33 13.24 10.53
CA ARG A 106 1.88 13.05 10.65
C ARG A 106 1.14 14.25 10.06
N ASP A 107 1.50 15.47 10.45
CA ASP A 107 0.83 16.69 10.01
C ASP A 107 1.02 16.92 8.51
N ARG A 108 2.21 16.60 7.97
CA ARG A 108 2.46 16.59 6.53
C ARG A 108 1.58 15.58 5.80
N MET A 109 1.39 14.38 6.38
CA MET A 109 0.55 13.33 5.80
C MET A 109 -0.93 13.74 5.80
N LEU A 110 -1.43 14.29 6.91
CA LEU A 110 -2.78 14.86 7.03
C LEU A 110 -3.02 15.94 5.98
N SER A 111 -2.08 16.86 5.81
CA SER A 111 -2.17 17.92 4.80
C SER A 111 -2.20 17.36 3.37
N LYS A 112 -1.34 16.38 3.05
CA LYS A 112 -1.29 15.76 1.70
C LYS A 112 -2.58 15.03 1.33
N MET A 113 -3.22 14.38 2.29
CA MET A 113 -4.45 13.59 2.06
C MET A 113 -5.75 14.35 2.35
N GLU A 114 -5.65 15.66 2.64
CA GLU A 114 -6.75 16.47 3.18
C GLU A 114 -7.49 15.75 4.33
N GLY A 115 -6.76 15.01 5.15
CA GLY A 115 -7.30 14.07 6.12
C GLY A 115 -7.64 14.71 7.47
N GLU A 116 -8.46 13.99 8.23
CA GLU A 116 -8.86 14.35 9.60
C GLU A 116 -8.28 13.35 10.59
N MET A 117 -7.70 13.86 11.68
CA MET A 117 -7.25 13.02 12.78
C MET A 117 -8.46 12.58 13.62
N LEU A 118 -8.66 11.26 13.74
CA LEU A 118 -9.76 10.69 14.52
C LEU A 118 -9.34 10.41 15.97
N ALA A 119 -8.10 9.94 16.16
CA ALA A 119 -7.56 9.61 17.48
C ALA A 119 -6.03 9.58 17.47
N GLU A 120 -5.44 9.83 18.63
CA GLU A 120 -4.03 9.62 18.90
C GLU A 120 -3.86 9.06 20.31
N GLU A 121 -3.13 7.97 20.43
CA GLU A 121 -2.91 7.27 21.70
C GLU A 121 -1.47 6.77 21.81
N MET A 122 -0.91 6.86 23.02
CA MET A 122 0.34 6.19 23.36
C MET A 122 0.02 4.73 23.71
N VAL A 123 0.69 3.81 23.03
CA VAL A 123 0.48 2.36 23.16
C VAL A 123 1.80 1.67 23.42
N GLU A 124 1.75 0.44 23.90
CA GLU A 124 2.91 -0.43 23.96
C GLU A 124 2.80 -1.47 22.84
N MET A 125 3.84 -1.61 22.03
CA MET A 125 3.91 -2.61 20.98
C MET A 125 5.15 -3.48 21.20
N SER A 126 4.92 -4.76 21.49
CA SER A 126 5.98 -5.74 21.73
C SER A 126 7.00 -5.32 22.80
N GLY A 127 6.54 -4.66 23.88
CA GLY A 127 7.40 -4.18 24.96
C GLY A 127 8.05 -2.81 24.72
N TYR A 128 7.76 -2.16 23.60
CA TYR A 128 8.31 -0.85 23.25
C TYR A 128 7.23 0.23 23.23
N PRO A 129 7.53 1.45 23.69
CA PRO A 129 6.60 2.58 23.58
C PRO A 129 6.38 2.92 22.10
N ALA A 130 5.11 3.08 21.74
CA ALA A 130 4.69 3.43 20.40
C ALA A 130 3.57 4.46 20.45
N ARG A 131 3.33 5.12 19.32
CA ARG A 131 2.22 6.05 19.13
C ARG A 131 1.34 5.55 18.00
N GLN A 132 0.05 5.39 18.28
CA GLN A 132 -0.95 5.04 17.29
C GLN A 132 -1.78 6.26 16.95
N THR A 133 -1.78 6.65 15.67
CA THR A 133 -2.62 7.72 15.13
C THR A 133 -3.63 7.12 14.16
N LYS A 134 -4.92 7.42 14.33
CA LYS A 134 -6.00 7.02 13.41
C LYS A 134 -6.40 8.24 12.59
N ILE A 135 -6.35 8.10 11.26
CA ILE A 135 -6.62 9.18 10.32
C ILE A 135 -7.71 8.74 9.34
N ARG A 136 -8.66 9.62 9.07
CA ARG A 136 -9.60 9.49 7.94
C ARG A 136 -9.05 10.29 6.77
N ALA A 137 -8.72 9.63 5.68
CA ALA A 137 -8.39 10.30 4.42
C ALA A 137 -9.66 10.92 3.81
N SER A 138 -9.52 12.01 3.05
CA SER A 138 -10.62 12.59 2.28
C SER A 138 -10.79 11.83 0.97
N ASP A 139 -12.00 11.31 0.70
CA ASP A 139 -12.33 10.51 -0.50
C ASP A 139 -12.57 11.38 -1.75
N LYS A 140 -11.74 12.40 -2.01
CA LYS A 140 -11.91 13.25 -3.20
C LYS A 140 -11.33 12.63 -4.47
#